data_AF-A0A4S1DSZ6-F1
#
_entry.id   AF-A0A4S1DSZ6-F1
#
_cell.length_a   1.000
_cell.length_b   1.000
_cell.length_c   1.000
_cell.angle_alpha   90.00
_cell.angle_beta   90.00
_cell.angle_gamma   90.00
#
_symmetry.space_group_name_H-M   'P 1'
#
loop_
_entity.id
_entity.type
_entity.pdbx_description
1 polymer ?
#
loop_
_entity_poly.entity_id
_entity_poly.type
_entity_poly.pdbx_seq_one_letter_code
_entity_poly.pdbx_strand_id
1 'polypeptide(L)'
;MTNLNKLYALYGIDIHKEQETLKDLLVNHLPKEYTSKVMDKLNTNEIIVDSQTVRNTKAGISKNILVFNAIIEVAKEYKTMSNRLKKNLKSDT
;
A
#
# COMPACT_ATOMS: atom_id res chain seq x y z
N MET A 1 4.85 9.82 12.82
CA MET A 1 4.86 8.36 13.05
C MET A 1 3.61 7.77 12.44
N THR A 2 3.74 6.90 11.43
CA THR A 2 2.58 6.24 10.79
C THR A 2 1.99 5.21 11.74
N ASN A 3 0.66 5.14 11.85
CA ASN A 3 -0.07 4.29 12.79
C ASN A 3 -0.15 2.81 12.37
N LEU A 4 0.96 2.25 11.90
CA LEU A 4 1.02 0.85 11.43
C LEU A 4 0.55 -0.14 12.50
N ASN A 5 0.82 0.13 13.78
CA ASN A 5 0.32 -0.69 14.88
C ASN A 5 -1.22 -0.66 14.98
N LYS A 6 -1.85 0.49 14.72
CA LYS A 6 -3.31 0.55 14.61
C LYS A 6 -3.79 -0.22 13.40
N LEU A 7 -3.12 -0.14 12.26
CA LEU A 7 -3.47 -0.97 11.10
C LEU A 7 -3.45 -2.46 11.43
N TYR A 8 -2.39 -2.97 12.06
CA TYR A 8 -2.29 -4.38 12.42
C TYR A 8 -3.44 -4.81 13.32
N ALA A 9 -3.73 -4.04 14.36
CA ALA A 9 -4.85 -4.30 15.27
C ALA A 9 -6.22 -4.19 14.57
N LEU A 10 -6.40 -3.23 13.66
CA LEU A 10 -7.68 -3.03 12.95
C LEU A 10 -7.99 -4.18 12.00
N TYR A 11 -6.97 -4.83 11.43
CA TYR A 11 -7.09 -5.91 10.44
C TYR A 11 -6.73 -7.30 10.98
N GLY A 12 -6.44 -7.44 12.28
CA GLY A 12 -6.16 -8.73 12.92
C GLY A 12 -4.85 -9.38 12.45
N ILE A 13 -3.82 -8.57 12.17
CA ILE A 13 -2.50 -9.06 11.76
C ILE A 13 -1.63 -9.23 13.00
N ASP A 14 -1.66 -10.42 13.60
CA ASP A 14 -0.96 -10.69 14.86
C ASP A 14 0.42 -11.35 14.65
N ILE A 15 0.67 -11.90 13.46
CA ILE A 15 1.92 -12.59 13.14
C ILE A 15 3.01 -11.55 12.82
N HIS A 16 4.07 -11.53 13.63
CA HIS A 16 5.17 -10.56 13.50
C HIS A 16 5.80 -10.52 12.08
N LYS A 17 5.97 -11.68 11.44
CA LYS A 17 6.48 -11.77 10.07
C LYS A 17 5.58 -11.06 9.05
N GLU A 18 4.27 -11.14 9.23
CA GLU A 18 3.29 -10.50 8.35
C GLU A 18 3.28 -8.98 8.57
N GLN A 19 3.41 -8.54 9.81
CA GLN A 19 3.56 -7.13 10.17
C GLN A 19 4.80 -6.51 9.51
N GLU A 20 5.96 -7.16 9.60
CA GLU A 20 7.20 -6.67 8.97
C GLU A 20 7.10 -6.67 7.43
N THR A 21 6.47 -7.69 6.85
CA THR A 21 6.24 -7.74 5.40
C THR A 21 5.35 -6.59 4.93
N LEU A 22 4.28 -6.31 5.68
CA LEU A 22 3.36 -5.21 5.38
C LEU A 22 4.03 -3.84 5.56
N LYS A 23 4.83 -3.68 6.62
CA LYS A 23 5.63 -2.47 6.85
C LYS A 23 6.59 -2.20 5.70
N ASP A 24 7.35 -3.20 5.27
CA ASP A 24 8.26 -3.08 4.12
C ASP A 24 7.52 -2.60 2.87
N LEU A 25 6.40 -3.24 2.55
CA LEU A 25 5.56 -2.87 1.40
C LEU A 25 5.07 -1.41 1.48
N LEU A 26 4.51 -1.01 2.61
CA LEU A 26 3.91 0.32 2.75
C LEU A 26 4.95 1.45 2.89
N VAL A 27 6.12 1.17 3.44
CA VAL A 27 7.17 2.18 3.65
C VAL A 27 8.04 2.35 2.40
N ASN A 28 8.44 1.24 1.77
CA ASN A 28 9.47 1.27 0.73
C ASN A 28 8.91 1.29 -0.70
N HIS A 29 7.64 0.91 -0.88
CA HIS A 29 7.09 0.67 -2.20
C HIS A 29 5.80 1.45 -2.50
N LEU A 30 5.34 2.32 -1.60
CA LEU A 30 4.30 3.29 -1.95
C LEU A 30 4.92 4.52 -2.63
N PRO A 31 4.47 4.90 -3.85
CA PRO A 31 4.95 6.11 -4.51
C PRO A 31 4.43 7.38 -3.82
N LYS A 32 5.05 8.53 -4.11
CA LYS A 32 4.62 9.85 -3.60
C LYS A 32 3.15 10.15 -3.92
N GLU A 33 2.69 9.76 -5.09
CA GLU A 33 1.34 9.97 -5.63
C GLU A 33 0.38 8.79 -5.40
N TYR A 34 0.67 7.92 -4.43
CA TYR A 34 -0.12 6.69 -4.19
C TYR A 34 -1.62 6.97 -4.00
N THR A 35 -2.00 8.10 -3.40
CA THR A 35 -3.42 8.42 -3.18
C THR A 35 -4.19 8.52 -4.50
N SER A 36 -3.61 9.19 -5.51
CA SER A 36 -4.24 9.27 -6.83
C SER A 36 -4.34 7.89 -7.46
N LYS A 37 -3.26 7.11 -7.44
CA LYS A 37 -3.23 5.76 -8.05
C LYS A 37 -4.21 4.79 -7.41
N VAL A 38 -4.36 4.87 -6.08
CA VAL A 38 -5.34 4.07 -5.36
C VAL A 38 -6.75 4.50 -5.76
N MET A 39 -7.02 5.80 -5.85
CA MET A 39 -8.31 6.29 -6.33
C MET A 39 -8.60 5.85 -7.77
N ASP A 40 -7.63 5.95 -8.68
CA ASP A 40 -7.78 5.53 -10.08
C ASP A 40 -8.11 4.03 -10.18
N LYS A 41 -7.42 3.21 -9.37
CA LYS A 41 -7.68 1.77 -9.28
C LYS A 41 -9.07 1.46 -8.71
N LEU A 42 -9.51 2.20 -7.68
CA LEU A 42 -10.84 2.03 -7.11
C LEU A 42 -11.94 2.47 -8.09
N ASN A 43 -11.74 3.60 -8.78
CA ASN A 43 -12.64 4.10 -9.81
C ASN A 43 -12.79 3.12 -10.98
N THR A 44 -11.71 2.43 -11.35
CA THR A 44 -11.74 1.36 -12.38
C THR A 44 -12.68 0.21 -11.99
N ASN A 45 -12.84 -0.02 -10.68
CA ASN A 45 -13.75 -1.01 -10.13
C ASN A 45 -15.10 -0.42 -9.68
N GLU A 46 -15.44 0.78 -10.17
CA GLU A 46 -16.67 1.51 -9.83
C GLU A 46 -16.83 1.84 -8.33
N ILE A 47 -15.72 1.82 -7.57
CA ILE A 47 -15.69 2.16 -6.14
C ILE A 47 -15.33 3.63 -5.99
N ILE A 48 -16.32 4.44 -5.65
CA ILE A 48 -16.15 5.88 -5.43
C ILE A 48 -15.77 6.13 -3.97
N VAL A 49 -14.57 6.67 -3.77
CA VAL A 49 -14.10 7.14 -2.46
C VAL A 49 -13.38 8.48 -2.60
N ASP A 50 -13.41 9.27 -1.54
CA ASP A 50 -12.64 10.50 -1.46
C ASP A 50 -11.17 10.25 -1.05
N SER A 51 -10.30 11.20 -1.36
CA SER A 51 -8.87 11.10 -1.05
C SER A 51 -8.57 11.04 0.46
N GLN A 52 -9.43 11.61 1.31
CA GLN A 52 -9.27 11.56 2.75
C GLN A 52 -9.54 10.15 3.28
N THR A 53 -10.52 9.44 2.73
CA THR A 53 -10.75 8.02 3.03
C THR A 53 -9.51 7.18 2.74
N VAL A 54 -8.86 7.36 1.58
CA VAL A 54 -7.60 6.66 1.25
C VAL A 54 -6.49 6.95 2.26
N ARG A 55 -6.27 8.22 2.60
CA ARG A 55 -5.26 8.63 3.60
C ARG A 55 -5.58 8.06 4.98
N ASN A 56 -6.83 8.12 5.39
CA ASN A 56 -7.30 7.62 6.69
C ASN A 56 -7.16 6.10 6.79
N THR A 57 -7.46 5.37 5.72
CA THR A 57 -7.26 3.92 5.67
C THR A 57 -5.77 3.59 5.77
N LYS A 58 -4.88 4.24 5.01
CA LYS A 58 -3.42 4.06 5.16
C LYS A 58 -2.93 4.41 6.57
N ALA A 59 -3.53 5.41 7.21
CA ALA A 59 -3.16 5.82 8.56
C ALA A 59 -3.74 4.92 9.65
N GLY A 60 -4.49 3.86 9.33
CA GLY A 60 -5.16 3.03 10.34
C GLY A 60 -6.18 3.81 11.16
N ILE A 61 -6.84 4.79 10.54
CA ILE A 61 -7.93 5.58 11.14
C ILE A 61 -9.28 5.05 10.64
N SER A 62 -9.36 4.65 9.37
CA SER A 62 -10.58 4.12 8.75
C SER A 62 -10.44 2.63 8.40
N LYS A 63 -11.49 1.86 8.66
CA LYS A 63 -11.63 0.45 8.24
C LYS A 63 -12.38 0.39 6.92
N ASN A 64 -11.65 0.49 5.82
CA ASN A 64 -12.20 0.25 4.48
C ASN A 64 -11.32 -0.79 3.78
N ILE A 65 -11.80 -2.03 3.75
CA ILE A 65 -11.03 -3.17 3.23
C ILE A 65 -10.73 -3.05 1.74
N LEU A 66 -11.66 -2.48 0.96
CA LEU A 66 -11.49 -2.28 -0.47
C LEU A 66 -10.36 -1.28 -0.74
N VAL A 67 -10.36 -0.17 -0.01
CA VAL A 67 -9.30 0.85 -0.07
C VAL A 67 -7.98 0.29 0.40
N PHE A 68 -7.97 -0.51 1.49
CA PHE A 68 -6.76 -1.14 1.99
C PHE A 68 -6.16 -2.11 0.97
N ASN A 69 -6.98 -2.97 0.36
CA ASN A 69 -6.55 -3.88 -0.69
C ASN A 69 -5.96 -3.12 -1.89
N ALA A 70 -6.61 -2.04 -2.33
CA ALA A 70 -6.09 -1.19 -3.40
C ALA A 70 -4.73 -0.55 -3.05
N ILE A 71 -4.52 -0.12 -1.80
CA ILE A 71 -3.21 0.39 -1.33
C ILE A 71 -2.14 -0.71 -1.44
N ILE A 72 -2.46 -1.94 -1.04
CA ILE A 72 -1.53 -3.08 -1.11
C ILE A 72 -1.18 -3.43 -2.56
N GLU A 73 -2.16 -3.43 -3.46
CA GLU A 73 -1.92 -3.69 -4.88
C GLU A 73 -0.98 -2.66 -5.50
N VAL A 74 -1.23 -1.37 -5.26
CA VAL A 74 -0.35 -0.30 -5.73
C VAL A 74 1.06 -0.49 -5.17
N ALA A 75 1.23 -0.81 -3.89
CA ALA A 75 2.54 -1.08 -3.32
C ALA A 75 3.25 -2.29 -3.98
N LYS A 76 2.52 -3.36 -4.29
CA LYS A 76 3.05 -4.55 -4.97
C LYS A 76 3.50 -4.25 -6.41
N GLU A 77 2.72 -3.46 -7.14
CA GLU A 77 3.07 -3.02 -8.51
C GLU A 77 4.41 -2.27 -8.49
N TYR A 78 4.59 -1.33 -7.57
CA TYR A 78 5.81 -0.55 -7.42
C TYR A 78 7.00 -1.37 -6.91
N LYS A 79 6.78 -2.33 -6.01
CA LYS A 79 7.82 -3.30 -5.63
C LYS A 79 8.31 -4.10 -6.83
N THR A 80 7.38 -4.58 -7.66
CA THR A 80 7.69 -5.30 -8.90
C THR A 80 8.51 -4.45 -9.86
N MET A 81 8.09 -3.19 -10.09
CA MET A 81 8.83 -2.26 -10.94
C MET A 81 10.24 -1.97 -10.39
N SER A 82 10.36 -1.70 -9.09
CA SER A 82 11.65 -1.46 -8.43
C SER A 82 12.59 -2.66 -8.59
N ASN A 83 12.08 -3.87 -8.40
CA ASN A 83 12.86 -5.10 -8.57
C ASN A 83 13.30 -5.32 -10.02
N ARG A 84 12.43 -5.05 -10.99
CA ARG A 84 12.78 -5.12 -12.43
C ARG A 84 13.89 -4.12 -12.78
N LEU A 85 13.77 -2.87 -12.32
CA LEU A 85 14.78 -1.85 -12.53
C LEU A 85 16.13 -2.26 -11.92
N LYS A 86 16.14 -2.73 -10.66
CA LYS A 86 17.35 -3.22 -9.99
C LYS A 86 18.00 -4.38 -10.74
N LYS A 87 17.20 -5.28 -11.31
CA LYS A 87 17.72 -6.40 -12.10
C LYS A 87 18.40 -5.88 -13.36
N ASN A 88 17.74 -5.02 -14.12
CA ASN A 88 18.29 -4.49 -15.38
C ASN A 88 19.60 -3.73 -15.12
N LEU A 89 19.65 -2.87 -14.10
CA LEU A 89 20.86 -2.12 -13.75
C LEU A 89 22.03 -3.01 -13.30
N LYS A 90 21.77 -4.18 -12.72
CA LYS A 90 22.81 -5.18 -12.38
C LYS A 90 23.21 -6.07 -13.57
N SER A 91 22.42 -6.07 -14.64
CA SER A 91 22.69 -6.87 -15.84
C SER A 91 23.64 -6.14 -16.81
N ASP A 92 23.77 -4.82 -16.64
CA ASP A 92 24.61 -3.94 -17.46
C ASP A 92 26.03 -3.72 -16.87
N THR A 93 26.47 -4.60 -15.96
CA THR A 93 27.83 -4.64 -15.37
C THR A 93 28.40 -6.04 -15.45
#